data_AF-A0A6F8ZW61-F1
#
_entry.id   AF-A0A6F8ZW61-F1
#
_cell.length_a   1.000
_cell.length_b   1.000
_cell.length_c   1.000
_cell.angle_alpha   90.00
_cell.angle_beta   90.00
_cell.angle_gamma   90.00
#
_symmetry.space_group_name_H-M   'P 1'
#
loop_
_entity.id
_entity.type
_entity.pdbx_description
1 polymer ?
#
loop_
_entity_poly.entity_id
_entity_poly.type
_entity_poly.pdbx_seq_one_letter_code
_entity_poly.pdbx_strand_id
1 'polypeptide(L)'
;MEEEMWRTEENNPQVTVSQTPGDRQSARPQIEDMQWPNGEIEIPSSVCSLPCRTGERKKTVKGMPCCWHCEPCDVIPVFLAMLGIIATIFVMATFVRYNDTPIVRASGRELSYVLLTGIFLCYIITFLMIAKPDVAICSFRRIFLGLGMCISYAALLTKTNRIYRIFEEGKKSVTAPRLISPTSQLAITSSLIAIQLLGVFIWFGVDPPNTIIDYDEQKTVNPDQARGVLKCDITDLQIICSLGYSILLMVTCTVYAIKTRGVPENFNEAKPIGFTMYTTCIVWLAFIPIFFGTAQSAEKGLKKGVQLQGLKKGVQLQGLKKGVQLQGLKK
;
A
#
# COMPACT_ATOMS: atom_id res chain seq x y z
N MET A 1 29.57 0.41 22.86
CA MET A 1 30.35 0.00 21.68
C MET A 1 29.95 0.90 20.52
N GLU A 2 30.08 2.22 20.74
CA GLU A 2 29.31 3.25 20.01
C GLU A 2 30.15 4.51 19.72
N GLU A 3 31.49 4.45 19.89
CA GLU A 3 32.36 5.64 19.80
C GLU A 3 33.47 5.58 18.72
N GLU A 4 33.64 4.51 17.95
CA GLU A 4 34.79 4.42 17.00
C GLU A 4 34.49 4.73 15.52
N MET A 5 33.28 5.15 15.14
CA MET A 5 32.91 5.25 13.71
C MET A 5 33.03 6.64 13.07
N TRP A 6 33.68 7.61 13.73
CA TRP A 6 33.77 9.01 13.23
C TRP A 6 35.19 9.55 13.06
N ARG A 7 36.21 8.70 12.89
CA ARG A 7 37.52 9.19 12.46
C ARG A 7 37.47 9.42 10.94
N THR A 8 37.22 10.65 10.51
CA THR A 8 37.52 11.08 9.14
C THR A 8 39.04 10.99 8.96
N GLU A 9 39.54 9.94 8.33
CA GLU A 9 40.87 10.00 7.72
C GLU A 9 40.82 11.09 6.64
N GLU A 10 41.61 12.14 6.82
CA GLU A 10 41.94 13.09 5.76
C GLU A 10 42.77 12.37 4.70
N ASN A 11 42.10 11.55 3.88
CA ASN A 11 42.69 11.01 2.66
C ASN A 11 42.71 12.15 1.65
N ASN A 12 43.79 12.91 1.58
CA ASN A 12 44.07 13.86 0.50
C ASN A 12 44.85 13.10 -0.60
N PRO A 13 44.53 13.26 -1.90
CA PRO A 13 45.28 12.56 -2.94
C PRO A 13 46.73 13.06 -2.96
N GLN A 14 47.68 12.14 -3.14
CA GLN A 14 49.10 12.48 -3.20
C GLN A 14 49.56 12.53 -4.65
N VAL A 15 50.30 13.59 -4.99
CA VAL A 15 50.95 13.74 -6.29
C VAL A 15 52.42 13.40 -6.10
N THR A 16 52.87 12.27 -6.65
CA THR A 16 54.31 11.92 -6.63
C THR A 16 54.98 12.58 -7.83
N VAL A 17 55.53 13.79 -7.63
CA VAL A 17 56.31 14.49 -8.66
C VAL A 17 57.72 13.88 -8.72
N SER A 18 58.01 13.09 -9.76
CA SER A 18 59.40 12.71 -10.08
C SER A 18 60.16 13.92 -10.61
N GLN A 19 60.93 14.60 -9.74
CA GLN A 19 61.74 15.75 -10.12
C GLN A 19 63.05 15.32 -10.79
N THR A 20 63.20 15.58 -12.10
CA THR A 20 64.52 15.76 -12.71
C THR A 20 64.98 17.21 -12.51
N PRO A 21 66.26 17.47 -12.17
CA PRO A 21 66.70 18.78 -11.72
C PRO A 21 66.81 19.76 -12.89
N GLY A 22 65.88 20.71 -12.97
CA GLY A 22 65.99 21.90 -13.81
C GLY A 22 64.72 22.23 -14.58
N ASP A 23 63.68 22.72 -13.89
CA ASP A 23 62.78 23.76 -14.40
C ASP A 23 61.81 24.19 -13.29
N ARG A 24 61.87 25.48 -12.92
CA ARG A 24 60.91 26.10 -11.99
C ARG A 24 59.74 26.64 -12.81
N GLN A 25 58.86 25.75 -13.25
CA GLN A 25 57.54 26.12 -13.79
C GLN A 25 56.45 25.66 -12.84
N SER A 26 55.44 26.52 -12.67
CA SER A 26 54.22 26.23 -11.91
C SER A 26 53.53 25.01 -12.54
N ALA A 27 53.89 23.82 -12.08
CA ALA A 27 53.30 22.57 -12.52
C ALA A 27 51.88 22.52 -11.95
N ARG A 28 50.90 22.84 -12.79
CA ARG A 28 49.50 22.54 -12.49
C ARG A 28 49.41 21.00 -12.47
N PRO A 29 49.11 20.36 -11.32
CA PRO A 29 49.04 18.91 -11.27
C PRO A 29 47.95 18.44 -12.24
N GLN A 30 48.32 17.52 -13.14
CA GLN A 30 47.35 16.88 -14.02
C GLN A 30 46.48 15.97 -13.14
N ILE A 31 45.16 16.04 -13.32
CA ILE A 31 44.20 15.24 -12.53
C ILE A 31 44.46 13.73 -12.72
N GLU A 32 45.04 13.37 -13.86
CA GLU A 32 45.39 12.00 -14.28
C GLU A 32 46.50 11.37 -13.42
N ASP A 33 47.36 12.17 -12.77
CA ASP A 33 48.50 11.72 -11.96
C ASP A 33 48.20 11.69 -10.45
N MET A 34 46.97 11.99 -10.06
CA MET A 34 46.55 12.02 -8.65
C MET A 34 46.14 10.61 -8.21
N GLN A 35 46.88 10.03 -7.27
CA GLN A 35 46.53 8.77 -6.62
C GLN A 35 46.13 9.00 -5.16
N TRP A 36 45.05 8.36 -4.73
CA TRP A 36 44.69 8.32 -3.32
C TRP A 36 45.68 7.40 -2.57
N PRO A 37 45.83 7.55 -1.23
CA PRO A 37 46.80 6.76 -0.44
C PRO A 37 46.66 5.23 -0.55
N ASN A 38 45.52 4.74 -1.03
CA ASN A 38 45.23 3.33 -1.30
C ASN A 38 45.68 2.86 -2.71
N GLY A 39 46.28 3.73 -3.53
CA GLY A 39 46.74 3.44 -4.89
C GLY A 39 45.66 3.54 -5.97
N GLU A 40 44.44 3.95 -5.61
CA GLU A 40 43.34 4.12 -6.57
C GLU A 40 43.44 5.48 -7.27
N ILE A 41 43.19 5.49 -8.59
CA ILE A 41 43.18 6.70 -9.43
C ILE A 41 41.76 7.30 -9.50
N GLU A 42 40.73 6.47 -9.25
CA GLU A 42 39.33 6.92 -9.30
C GLU A 42 38.95 7.68 -8.02
N ILE A 43 38.19 8.77 -8.20
CA ILE A 43 37.70 9.59 -7.08
C ILE A 43 36.73 8.74 -6.25
N PRO A 44 36.97 8.54 -4.94
CA PRO A 44 36.12 7.71 -4.11
C PRO A 44 34.73 8.33 -3.99
N SER A 45 33.70 7.50 -4.15
CA SER A 45 32.32 7.96 -4.07
C SER A 45 31.97 8.36 -2.63
N SER A 46 31.61 9.62 -2.40
CA SER A 46 31.15 10.13 -1.10
C SER A 46 29.68 9.78 -0.83
N VAL A 47 29.36 8.48 -0.80
CA VAL A 47 27.99 7.98 -0.55
C VAL A 47 27.90 7.25 0.79
N CYS A 48 26.88 7.59 1.59
CA CYS A 48 26.68 6.96 2.89
C CYS A 48 26.11 5.54 2.79
N SER A 49 25.39 5.22 1.70
CA SER A 49 24.72 3.94 1.54
C SER A 49 24.64 3.54 0.07
N LEU A 50 24.91 2.26 -0.22
CA LEU A 50 24.84 1.70 -1.56
C LEU A 50 23.38 1.51 -2.03
N PRO A 51 23.14 1.34 -3.35
CA PRO A 51 21.83 0.96 -3.86
C PRO A 51 21.38 -0.39 -3.26
N CYS A 52 20.13 -0.47 -2.81
CA CYS A 52 19.55 -1.71 -2.31
C CYS A 52 19.37 -2.74 -3.43
N ARG A 53 19.39 -4.02 -3.08
CA ARG A 53 19.17 -5.11 -4.02
C ARG A 53 17.69 -5.24 -4.34
N THR A 54 17.36 -5.94 -5.42
CA THR A 54 15.97 -6.28 -5.77
C THR A 54 15.32 -7.06 -4.63
N GLY A 55 14.12 -6.65 -4.21
CA GLY A 55 13.42 -7.24 -3.06
C GLY A 55 13.68 -6.52 -1.74
N GLU A 56 14.49 -5.46 -1.74
CA GLU A 56 14.72 -4.60 -0.58
C GLU A 56 14.18 -3.19 -0.82
N ARG A 57 13.61 -2.58 0.22
CA ARG A 57 13.20 -1.18 0.28
C ARG A 57 14.23 -0.37 1.06
N LYS A 58 14.36 0.92 0.70
CA LYS A 58 15.17 1.87 1.45
C LYS A 58 14.42 2.35 2.68
N LYS A 59 15.10 2.32 3.83
CA LYS A 59 14.66 2.96 5.06
C LYS A 59 15.66 4.04 5.45
N THR A 60 15.27 5.29 5.29
CA THR A 60 16.12 6.45 5.60
C THR A 60 16.44 6.51 7.10
N VAL A 61 17.68 6.81 7.43
CA VAL A 61 18.14 6.96 8.82
C VAL A 61 17.56 8.26 9.41
N LYS A 62 16.99 8.18 10.62
CA LYS A 62 16.42 9.35 11.29
C LYS A 62 17.50 10.43 11.49
N GLY A 63 17.25 11.62 10.95
CA GLY A 63 18.15 12.77 11.08
C GLY A 63 19.31 12.84 10.07
N MET A 64 19.51 11.81 9.24
CA MET A 64 20.51 11.78 8.17
C MET A 64 19.87 11.38 6.82
N PRO A 65 19.42 12.36 6.01
CA PRO A 65 18.67 12.08 4.78
C PRO A 65 19.50 11.46 3.65
N CYS A 66 20.84 11.49 3.74
CA CYS A 66 21.73 10.87 2.77
C CYS A 66 22.05 9.38 3.06
N CYS A 67 21.64 8.86 4.23
CA CYS A 67 21.94 7.50 4.67
C CYS A 67 20.64 6.67 4.75
N TRP A 68 20.69 5.43 4.25
CA TRP A 68 19.56 4.50 4.33
C TRP A 68 20.02 3.06 4.59
N HIS A 69 19.19 2.29 5.28
CA HIS A 69 19.34 0.84 5.35
C HIS A 69 18.43 0.17 4.34
N CYS A 70 18.89 -0.94 3.79
CA CYS A 70 18.08 -1.80 2.95
C CYS A 70 17.36 -2.81 3.84
N GLU A 71 16.03 -2.75 3.86
CA GLU A 71 15.19 -3.74 4.53
C GLU A 71 14.48 -4.58 3.49
N PRO A 72 14.32 -5.90 3.68
CA PRO A 72 13.52 -6.71 2.78
C PRO A 72 12.08 -6.16 2.71
N CYS A 73 11.47 -6.25 1.52
CA CYS A 73 10.06 -5.95 1.34
C CYS A 73 9.22 -6.86 2.26
N ASP A 74 8.07 -6.36 2.72
CA ASP A 74 7.21 -7.12 3.61
C ASP A 74 6.64 -8.35 2.89
N VAL A 75 7.16 -9.53 3.25
CA VAL A 75 6.77 -10.82 2.68
C VAL A 75 5.52 -11.40 3.34
N ILE A 76 5.11 -10.85 4.49
CA ILE A 76 4.00 -11.37 5.29
C ILE A 76 2.68 -11.29 4.50
N PRO A 77 2.31 -10.16 3.86
CA PRO A 77 1.08 -10.07 3.07
C PRO A 77 1.03 -11.07 1.91
N VAL A 78 2.17 -11.32 1.25
CA VAL A 78 2.26 -12.29 0.14
C VAL A 78 2.00 -13.70 0.65
N PHE A 79 2.65 -14.08 1.75
CA PHE A 79 2.48 -15.41 2.34
C PHE A 79 1.03 -15.64 2.78
N LEU A 80 0.42 -14.67 3.46
CA LEU A 80 -0.98 -14.75 3.86
C LEU A 80 -1.93 -14.82 2.66
N ALA A 81 -1.67 -14.07 1.59
CA ALA A 81 -2.47 -14.13 0.37
C ALA A 81 -2.36 -15.50 -0.33
N MET A 82 -1.16 -16.09 -0.39
CA MET A 82 -0.97 -17.44 -0.94
C MET A 82 -1.75 -18.49 -0.15
N LEU A 83 -1.66 -18.46 1.18
CA LEU A 83 -2.44 -19.36 2.04
C LEU A 83 -3.95 -19.15 1.86
N GLY A 84 -4.39 -17.90 1.78
CA GLY A 84 -5.78 -17.52 1.54
C GLY A 84 -6.33 -18.03 0.21
N ILE A 85 -5.54 -17.94 -0.86
CA ILE A 85 -5.88 -18.49 -2.18
C ILE A 85 -6.02 -20.01 -2.12
N ILE A 86 -5.04 -20.71 -1.54
CA ILE A 86 -5.08 -22.18 -1.42
C ILE A 86 -6.32 -22.62 -0.63
N ALA A 87 -6.59 -21.97 0.51
CA ALA A 87 -7.77 -22.25 1.33
C ALA A 87 -9.08 -21.99 0.56
N THR A 88 -9.15 -20.89 -0.19
CA THR A 88 -10.35 -20.52 -0.94
C THR A 88 -10.61 -21.48 -2.10
N ILE A 89 -9.57 -21.91 -2.82
CA ILE A 89 -9.66 -22.93 -3.87
C ILE A 89 -10.12 -24.27 -3.28
N PHE A 90 -9.57 -24.67 -2.13
CA PHE A 90 -9.98 -25.89 -1.43
C PHE A 90 -11.46 -25.85 -1.03
N VAL A 91 -11.93 -24.74 -0.46
CA VAL A 91 -13.35 -24.56 -0.09
C VAL A 91 -14.22 -24.56 -1.34
N MET A 92 -13.84 -23.84 -2.40
CA MET A 92 -14.55 -23.82 -3.68
C MET A 92 -14.68 -25.22 -4.27
N ALA A 93 -13.58 -25.97 -4.36
CA ALA A 93 -13.58 -27.34 -4.86
C ALA A 93 -14.47 -28.26 -4.03
N THR A 94 -14.49 -28.09 -2.71
CA THR A 94 -15.38 -28.83 -1.80
C THR A 94 -16.85 -28.52 -2.09
N PHE A 95 -17.22 -27.24 -2.23
CA PHE A 95 -18.58 -26.83 -2.57
C PHE A 95 -19.03 -27.39 -3.93
N VAL A 96 -18.15 -27.38 -4.93
CA VAL A 96 -18.43 -27.95 -6.26
C VAL A 96 -18.58 -29.48 -6.19
N ARG A 97 -17.72 -30.17 -5.44
CA ARG A 97 -17.74 -31.64 -5.32
C ARG A 97 -18.96 -32.17 -4.57
N TYR A 98 -19.44 -31.43 -3.58
CA TYR A 98 -20.58 -31.77 -2.72
C TYR A 98 -21.83 -30.91 -3.03
N ASN A 99 -21.91 -30.40 -4.25
CA ASN A 99 -22.95 -29.50 -4.75
C ASN A 99 -24.39 -30.04 -4.59
N ASP A 100 -24.56 -31.36 -4.61
CA ASP A 100 -25.88 -32.00 -4.47
C ASP A 100 -26.31 -32.29 -3.03
N THR A 101 -25.43 -32.06 -2.05
CA THR A 101 -25.80 -32.24 -0.65
C THR A 101 -26.89 -31.23 -0.23
N PRO A 102 -27.84 -31.65 0.63
CA PRO A 102 -28.95 -30.79 1.05
C PRO A 102 -28.47 -29.53 1.77
N ILE A 103 -27.31 -29.59 2.44
CA ILE A 103 -26.68 -28.47 3.14
C ILE A 103 -26.27 -27.37 2.15
N VAL A 104 -25.54 -27.74 1.08
CA VAL A 104 -25.06 -26.78 0.06
C VAL A 104 -26.25 -26.20 -0.72
N ARG A 105 -27.24 -27.03 -1.07
CA ARG A 105 -28.48 -26.58 -1.73
C ARG A 105 -29.28 -25.58 -0.90
N ALA A 106 -29.44 -25.82 0.40
CA ALA A 106 -30.21 -24.94 1.29
C ALA A 106 -29.58 -23.54 1.43
N SER A 107 -28.24 -23.50 1.55
CA SER A 107 -27.44 -22.27 1.72
C SER A 107 -27.57 -21.27 0.55
N GLY A 108 -27.94 -21.73 -0.65
CA GLY A 108 -27.98 -20.90 -1.85
C GLY A 108 -26.64 -20.93 -2.57
N ARG A 109 -26.49 -21.95 -3.42
CA ARG A 109 -25.23 -22.35 -4.08
C ARG A 109 -24.63 -21.23 -4.92
N GLU A 110 -25.46 -20.62 -5.75
CA GLU A 110 -25.05 -19.53 -6.65
C GLU A 110 -24.42 -18.37 -5.89
N LEU A 111 -25.07 -17.90 -4.82
CA LEU A 111 -24.55 -16.80 -4.00
C LEU A 111 -23.27 -17.19 -3.25
N SER A 112 -23.15 -18.46 -2.86
CA SER A 112 -21.94 -18.96 -2.19
C SER A 112 -20.74 -19.02 -3.14
N TYR A 113 -20.96 -19.38 -4.42
CA TYR A 113 -19.92 -19.28 -5.45
C TYR A 113 -19.52 -17.84 -5.76
N VAL A 114 -20.48 -16.91 -5.83
CA VAL A 114 -20.19 -15.48 -6.01
C VAL A 114 -19.37 -14.94 -4.84
N LEU A 115 -19.75 -15.28 -3.60
CA LEU A 115 -19.01 -14.91 -2.40
C LEU A 115 -17.56 -15.42 -2.42
N LEU A 116 -17.35 -16.71 -2.70
CA LEU A 116 -16.00 -17.29 -2.76
C LEU A 116 -15.15 -16.69 -3.89
N THR A 117 -15.78 -16.30 -5.00
CA THR A 117 -15.10 -15.58 -6.09
C THR A 117 -14.63 -14.20 -5.63
N GLY A 118 -15.47 -13.46 -4.88
CA GLY A 118 -15.08 -12.18 -4.29
C GLY A 118 -13.90 -12.31 -3.33
N ILE A 119 -13.93 -13.31 -2.45
CA ILE A 119 -12.84 -13.59 -1.49
C ILE A 119 -11.54 -13.94 -2.23
N PHE A 120 -11.61 -14.78 -3.27
CA PHE A 120 -10.46 -15.10 -4.10
C PHE A 120 -9.84 -13.83 -4.71
N LEU A 121 -10.66 -12.94 -5.27
CA LEU A 121 -10.19 -11.66 -5.83
C LEU A 121 -9.57 -10.74 -4.76
N CYS A 122 -10.06 -10.76 -3.53
CA CYS A 122 -9.45 -10.02 -2.41
C CYS A 122 -8.05 -10.51 -2.03
N TYR A 123 -7.69 -11.78 -2.29
CA TYR A 123 -6.31 -12.23 -2.13
C TYR A 123 -5.45 -11.95 -3.37
N ILE A 124 -6.04 -12.00 -4.57
CA ILE A 124 -5.32 -11.72 -5.82
C ILE A 124 -4.84 -10.26 -5.90
N ILE A 125 -5.62 -9.29 -5.38
CA ILE A 125 -5.22 -7.87 -5.38
C ILE A 125 -3.89 -7.61 -4.66
N THR A 126 -3.51 -8.44 -3.67
CA THR A 126 -2.21 -8.32 -2.99
C THR A 126 -1.04 -8.45 -3.97
N PHE A 127 -1.11 -9.38 -4.92
CA PHE A 127 -0.07 -9.55 -5.95
C PHE A 127 -0.05 -8.39 -6.93
N LEU A 128 -1.23 -7.89 -7.32
CA LEU A 128 -1.32 -6.71 -8.18
C LEU A 128 -0.70 -5.49 -7.51
N MET A 129 -0.90 -5.30 -6.20
CA MET A 129 -0.30 -4.20 -5.43
C MET A 129 1.22 -4.26 -5.30
N ILE A 130 1.81 -5.45 -5.44
CA ILE A 130 3.27 -5.66 -5.36
C ILE A 130 3.91 -5.69 -6.76
N ALA A 131 3.16 -6.04 -7.80
CA ALA A 131 3.64 -6.09 -9.18
C ALA A 131 4.25 -4.75 -9.62
N LYS A 132 5.21 -4.80 -10.55
CA LYS A 132 5.80 -3.59 -11.14
C LYS A 132 4.69 -2.73 -11.77
N PRO A 133 4.58 -1.44 -11.43
CA PRO A 133 3.57 -0.57 -12.02
C PRO A 133 3.79 -0.46 -13.52
N ASP A 134 2.72 -0.75 -14.24
CA ASP A 134 2.57 -0.64 -15.69
C ASP A 134 1.10 -0.23 -15.94
N VAL A 135 0.78 0.32 -17.11
CA VAL A 135 -0.59 0.76 -17.44
C VAL A 135 -1.61 -0.36 -17.22
N ALA A 136 -1.29 -1.60 -17.60
CA ALA A 136 -2.15 -2.74 -17.36
C ALA A 136 -2.33 -3.04 -15.87
N ILE A 137 -1.22 -3.09 -15.11
CA ILE A 137 -1.25 -3.34 -13.66
C ILE A 137 -2.02 -2.23 -12.93
N CYS A 138 -1.84 -0.97 -13.31
CA CYS A 138 -2.57 0.16 -12.72
C CYS A 138 -4.06 0.09 -13.04
N SER A 139 -4.43 -0.31 -14.25
CA SER A 139 -5.82 -0.57 -14.62
C SER A 139 -6.44 -1.67 -13.76
N PHE A 140 -5.76 -2.82 -13.64
CA PHE A 140 -6.24 -3.93 -12.82
C PHE A 140 -6.29 -3.59 -11.33
N ARG A 141 -5.30 -2.87 -10.79
CA ARG A 141 -5.34 -2.37 -9.40
C ARG A 141 -6.59 -1.54 -9.16
N ARG A 142 -6.89 -0.59 -10.04
CA ARG A 142 -8.06 0.28 -9.92
C ARG A 142 -9.38 -0.50 -9.97
N ILE A 143 -9.48 -1.53 -10.83
CA ILE A 143 -10.66 -2.40 -10.91
C ILE A 143 -10.81 -3.24 -9.64
N PHE A 144 -9.76 -3.96 -9.25
CA PHE A 144 -9.85 -4.97 -8.19
C PHE A 144 -9.77 -4.41 -6.77
N LEU A 145 -9.31 -3.17 -6.57
CA LEU A 145 -9.21 -2.52 -5.26
C LEU A 145 -10.54 -2.54 -4.48
N GLY A 146 -11.67 -2.27 -5.16
CA GLY A 146 -13.00 -2.31 -4.55
C GLY A 146 -13.84 -3.51 -4.97
N LEU A 147 -13.58 -4.09 -6.15
CA LEU A 147 -14.48 -5.08 -6.75
C LEU A 147 -14.58 -6.38 -5.94
N GLY A 148 -13.46 -6.91 -5.41
CA GLY A 148 -13.49 -8.15 -4.62
C GLY A 148 -14.35 -8.02 -3.35
N MET A 149 -14.20 -6.90 -2.64
CA MET A 149 -15.00 -6.58 -1.45
C MET A 149 -16.47 -6.35 -1.82
N CYS A 150 -16.72 -5.61 -2.90
CA CYS A 150 -18.06 -5.39 -3.41
C CYS A 150 -18.78 -6.70 -3.76
N ILE A 151 -18.14 -7.62 -4.48
CA ILE A 151 -18.70 -8.92 -4.84
C ILE A 151 -19.05 -9.71 -3.57
N SER A 152 -18.12 -9.77 -2.61
CA SER A 152 -18.30 -10.48 -1.36
C SER A 152 -19.48 -9.93 -0.55
N TYR A 153 -19.52 -8.62 -0.34
CA TYR A 153 -20.59 -7.97 0.43
C TYR A 153 -21.93 -7.95 -0.30
N ALA A 154 -21.97 -7.81 -1.63
CA ALA A 154 -23.23 -7.90 -2.38
C ALA A 154 -23.86 -9.29 -2.28
N ALA A 155 -23.05 -10.35 -2.34
CA ALA A 155 -23.52 -11.73 -2.15
C ALA A 155 -24.01 -11.96 -0.71
N LEU A 156 -23.25 -11.52 0.31
CA LEU A 156 -23.65 -11.61 1.72
C LEU A 156 -24.92 -10.80 2.01
N LEU A 157 -25.06 -9.61 1.44
CA LEU A 157 -26.27 -8.78 1.56
C LEU A 157 -27.48 -9.52 1.00
N THR A 158 -27.36 -10.07 -0.19
CA THR A 158 -28.46 -10.77 -0.85
C THR A 158 -28.84 -12.03 -0.06
N LYS A 159 -27.85 -12.74 0.47
CA LYS A 159 -28.03 -13.93 1.31
C LYS A 159 -28.72 -13.61 2.64
N THR A 160 -28.27 -12.57 3.34
CA THR A 160 -28.89 -12.10 4.60
C THR A 160 -30.28 -11.52 4.39
N ASN A 161 -30.49 -10.77 3.30
CA ASN A 161 -31.80 -10.24 2.93
C ASN A 161 -32.80 -11.38 2.63
N ARG A 162 -32.38 -12.43 1.91
CA ARG A 162 -33.18 -13.64 1.70
C ARG A 162 -33.63 -14.24 3.04
N ILE A 163 -32.70 -14.45 3.98
CA ILE A 163 -33.01 -14.99 5.32
C ILE A 163 -34.02 -14.07 6.03
N TYR A 164 -33.75 -12.76 6.08
CA TYR A 164 -34.65 -11.79 6.69
C TYR A 164 -36.08 -11.88 6.13
N ARG A 165 -36.22 -11.94 4.81
CA ARG A 165 -37.55 -11.99 4.17
C ARG A 165 -38.30 -13.27 4.45
N ILE A 166 -37.62 -14.42 4.48
CA ILE A 166 -38.24 -15.71 4.84
C ILE A 166 -38.82 -15.64 6.26
N PHE A 167 -38.06 -15.14 7.24
CA PHE A 167 -38.48 -15.13 8.63
C PHE A 167 -39.41 -13.97 8.99
N GLU A 168 -39.29 -12.81 8.33
CA GLU A 168 -40.10 -11.64 8.64
C GLU A 168 -41.43 -11.64 7.89
N GLU A 169 -41.44 -11.98 6.60
CA GLU A 169 -42.68 -12.10 5.84
C GLU A 169 -43.45 -13.37 6.27
N GLY A 170 -42.73 -14.43 6.66
CA GLY A 170 -43.34 -15.65 7.21
C GLY A 170 -44.07 -15.45 8.55
N LYS A 171 -43.78 -14.38 9.30
CA LYS A 171 -44.58 -13.99 10.49
C LYS A 171 -45.89 -13.29 10.12
N LYS A 172 -45.95 -12.66 8.95
CA LYS A 172 -47.08 -11.83 8.51
C LYS A 172 -48.02 -12.55 7.55
N SER A 173 -47.51 -13.52 6.79
CA SER A 173 -48.28 -14.27 5.80
C SER A 173 -47.71 -15.68 5.60
N VAL A 174 -48.59 -16.63 5.28
CA VAL A 174 -48.23 -18.00 4.88
C VAL A 174 -47.85 -18.07 3.39
N THR A 175 -48.08 -16.99 2.63
CA THR A 175 -47.75 -16.91 1.21
C THR A 175 -46.24 -16.76 1.01
N ALA A 176 -45.70 -17.46 0.01
CA ALA A 176 -44.28 -17.38 -0.32
C ALA A 176 -43.88 -15.92 -0.69
N PRO A 177 -42.82 -15.38 -0.06
CA PRO A 177 -42.24 -14.08 -0.40
C PRO A 177 -41.90 -13.97 -1.90
N ARG A 178 -42.11 -12.79 -2.51
CA ARG A 178 -41.63 -12.51 -3.90
C ARG A 178 -40.08 -12.58 -3.94
N LEU A 179 -39.38 -12.65 -5.09
CA LEU A 179 -37.88 -12.57 -5.13
C LEU A 179 -37.08 -13.65 -4.33
N ILE A 180 -37.62 -14.84 -4.08
CA ILE A 180 -36.86 -15.96 -3.47
C ILE A 180 -36.04 -16.73 -4.52
N SER A 181 -36.39 -16.62 -5.81
CA SER A 181 -35.76 -17.41 -6.87
C SER A 181 -34.25 -17.15 -6.98
N PRO A 182 -33.41 -18.18 -7.17
CA PRO A 182 -31.96 -18.03 -7.38
C PRO A 182 -31.61 -17.04 -8.50
N THR A 183 -32.38 -17.05 -9.59
CA THR A 183 -32.19 -16.11 -10.71
C THR A 183 -32.40 -14.65 -10.28
N SER A 184 -33.43 -14.40 -9.47
CA SER A 184 -33.69 -13.05 -8.95
C SER A 184 -32.61 -12.59 -7.95
N GLN A 185 -32.05 -13.51 -7.16
CA GLN A 185 -30.96 -13.21 -6.23
C GLN A 185 -29.67 -12.86 -6.98
N LEU A 186 -29.33 -13.64 -8.00
CA LEU A 186 -28.20 -13.34 -8.87
C LEU A 186 -28.37 -12.01 -9.60
N ALA A 187 -29.57 -11.69 -10.07
CA ALA A 187 -29.85 -10.39 -10.68
C ALA A 187 -29.63 -9.23 -9.69
N ILE A 188 -30.13 -9.34 -8.45
CA ILE A 188 -29.92 -8.32 -7.41
C ILE A 188 -28.43 -8.15 -7.10
N THR A 189 -27.72 -9.26 -6.90
CA THR A 189 -26.27 -9.23 -6.61
C THR A 189 -25.49 -8.62 -7.78
N SER A 190 -25.83 -9.00 -9.01
CA SER A 190 -25.19 -8.46 -10.21
C SER A 190 -25.44 -6.96 -10.38
N SER A 191 -26.66 -6.48 -10.08
CA SER A 191 -26.98 -5.05 -10.10
C SER A 191 -26.16 -4.25 -9.08
N LEU A 192 -25.95 -4.77 -7.87
CA LEU A 192 -25.10 -4.12 -6.87
C LEU A 192 -23.63 -4.07 -7.33
N ILE A 193 -23.11 -5.16 -7.90
CA ILE A 193 -21.75 -5.20 -8.44
C ILE A 193 -21.60 -4.25 -9.64
N ALA A 194 -22.62 -4.14 -10.49
CA ALA A 194 -22.62 -3.26 -11.65
C ALA A 194 -22.49 -1.79 -11.25
N ILE A 195 -23.02 -1.37 -10.10
CA ILE A 195 -22.85 0.01 -9.58
C ILE A 195 -21.37 0.31 -9.32
N GLN A 196 -20.65 -0.61 -8.68
CA GLN A 196 -19.21 -0.46 -8.44
C GLN A 196 -18.42 -0.42 -9.75
N LEU A 197 -18.72 -1.33 -10.69
CA LEU A 197 -18.06 -1.36 -11.99
C LEU A 197 -18.32 -0.09 -12.79
N LEU A 198 -19.56 0.40 -12.80
CA LEU A 198 -19.91 1.66 -13.45
C LEU A 198 -19.09 2.82 -12.88
N GLY A 199 -18.96 2.91 -11.55
CA GLY A 199 -18.12 3.92 -10.91
C GLY A 199 -16.65 3.84 -11.37
N VAL A 200 -16.09 2.64 -11.46
CA VAL A 200 -14.71 2.43 -11.96
C VAL A 200 -14.57 2.83 -13.43
N PHE A 201 -15.53 2.46 -14.29
CA PHE A 201 -15.49 2.80 -15.71
C PHE A 201 -15.68 4.30 -15.98
N ILE A 202 -16.54 4.96 -15.21
CA ILE A 202 -16.64 6.43 -15.23
C ILE A 202 -15.28 7.04 -14.87
N TRP A 203 -14.61 6.50 -13.85
CA TRP A 203 -13.29 6.99 -13.45
C TRP A 203 -12.23 6.78 -14.53
N PHE A 204 -12.28 5.68 -15.28
CA PHE A 204 -11.38 5.45 -16.41
C PHE A 204 -11.59 6.47 -17.53
N GLY A 205 -12.81 6.97 -17.71
CA GLY A 205 -13.12 8.02 -18.68
C GLY A 205 -12.65 9.41 -18.23
N VAL A 206 -12.72 9.71 -16.93
CA VAL A 206 -12.28 11.01 -16.38
C VAL A 206 -10.76 11.06 -16.23
N ASP A 207 -10.19 10.06 -15.57
CA ASP A 207 -8.76 9.94 -15.30
C ASP A 207 -8.25 8.61 -15.86
N PRO A 208 -7.69 8.56 -17.07
CA PRO A 208 -7.18 7.31 -17.64
C PRO A 208 -6.02 6.74 -16.79
N PRO A 209 -5.92 5.41 -16.65
CA PRO A 209 -4.88 4.78 -15.85
C PRO A 209 -3.50 5.01 -16.47
N ASN A 210 -2.62 5.67 -15.73
CA ASN A 210 -1.24 5.92 -16.14
C ASN A 210 -0.27 5.63 -14.98
N THR A 211 1.01 5.52 -15.32
CA THR A 211 2.09 5.44 -14.33
C THR A 211 2.77 6.79 -14.22
N ILE A 212 3.01 7.24 -12.99
CA ILE A 212 3.72 8.48 -12.69
C ILE A 212 4.97 8.18 -11.87
N ILE A 213 5.98 9.02 -12.03
CA ILE A 213 7.20 8.98 -11.22
C ILE A 213 7.07 10.03 -10.14
N ASP A 214 6.87 9.58 -8.90
CA ASP A 214 6.73 10.45 -7.74
C ASP A 214 8.12 10.70 -7.11
N TYR A 215 8.52 11.97 -7.05
CA TYR A 215 9.80 12.39 -6.48
C TYR A 215 9.66 12.88 -5.03
N ASP A 216 8.44 13.01 -4.50
CA ASP A 216 8.21 13.69 -3.22
C ASP A 216 8.51 12.77 -2.02
N GLU A 217 8.24 11.46 -2.14
CA GLU A 217 8.57 10.47 -1.09
C GLU A 217 10.06 10.26 -0.84
N GLN A 218 10.92 10.54 -1.84
CA GLN A 218 12.38 10.38 -1.74
C GLN A 218 13.13 11.68 -2.04
N LYS A 219 12.55 12.81 -1.65
CA LYS A 219 13.17 14.12 -1.86
C LYS A 219 14.48 14.23 -1.08
N THR A 220 15.59 14.28 -1.79
CA THR A 220 16.92 14.53 -1.24
C THR A 220 17.22 16.03 -1.20
N VAL A 221 18.18 16.43 -0.36
CA VAL A 221 18.64 17.83 -0.24
C VAL A 221 19.27 18.33 -1.55
N ASN A 222 19.95 17.43 -2.26
CA ASN A 222 20.52 17.69 -3.56
C ASN A 222 19.53 17.26 -4.65
N PRO A 223 19.12 18.16 -5.55
CA PRO A 223 18.18 17.85 -6.63
C PRO A 223 18.72 16.82 -7.63
N ASP A 224 20.04 16.79 -7.85
CA ASP A 224 20.70 15.85 -8.79
C ASP A 224 20.67 14.39 -8.32
N GLN A 225 20.37 14.15 -7.04
CA GLN A 225 20.25 12.81 -6.44
C GLN A 225 18.81 12.37 -6.19
N ALA A 226 17.83 13.18 -6.61
CA ALA A 226 16.42 12.86 -6.44
C ALA A 226 16.08 11.58 -7.21
N ARG A 227 15.67 10.54 -6.49
CA ARG A 227 15.16 9.31 -7.10
C ARG A 227 13.65 9.35 -7.12
N GLY A 228 13.09 9.08 -8.29
CA GLY A 228 11.66 8.94 -8.45
C GLY A 228 11.19 7.52 -8.15
N VAL A 229 10.05 7.39 -7.49
CA VAL A 229 9.36 6.11 -7.25
C VAL A 229 8.28 5.97 -8.31
N LEU A 230 8.33 4.89 -9.09
CA LEU A 230 7.29 4.59 -10.07
C LEU A 230 6.04 4.10 -9.33
N LYS A 231 4.92 4.81 -9.51
CA LYS A 231 3.62 4.52 -8.91
C LYS A 231 2.52 4.57 -9.96
N CYS A 232 1.37 3.98 -9.64
CA CYS A 232 0.17 4.22 -10.41
C CYS A 232 -0.39 5.59 -10.05
N ASP A 233 -0.77 6.37 -11.06
CA ASP A 233 -1.54 7.58 -10.84
C ASP A 233 -2.93 7.16 -10.36
N ILE A 234 -3.26 7.36 -9.09
CA ILE A 234 -4.56 7.01 -8.50
C ILE A 234 -4.90 8.15 -7.56
N THR A 235 -6.05 8.78 -7.76
CA THR A 235 -6.48 9.89 -6.91
C THR A 235 -7.07 9.39 -5.60
N ASP A 236 -6.87 10.15 -4.53
CA ASP A 236 -7.48 9.84 -3.22
C ASP A 236 -9.00 9.78 -3.32
N LEU A 237 -9.60 10.64 -4.14
CA LEU A 237 -11.04 10.65 -4.37
C LEU A 237 -11.53 9.32 -4.98
N GLN A 238 -10.81 8.76 -5.94
CA GLN A 238 -11.14 7.44 -6.50
C GLN A 238 -11.13 6.35 -5.42
N ILE A 239 -10.10 6.34 -4.57
CA ILE A 239 -9.95 5.36 -3.48
C ILE A 239 -11.10 5.54 -2.48
N ILE A 240 -11.37 6.78 -2.06
CA ILE A 240 -12.45 7.11 -1.11
C ILE A 240 -13.81 6.68 -1.66
N CYS A 241 -14.12 6.99 -2.92
CA CYS A 241 -15.39 6.60 -3.54
C CYS A 241 -15.54 5.07 -3.65
N SER A 242 -14.49 4.38 -4.11
CA SER A 242 -14.49 2.93 -4.30
C SER A 242 -14.62 2.17 -2.96
N LEU A 243 -13.85 2.56 -1.96
CA LEU A 243 -13.93 1.94 -0.62
C LEU A 243 -15.21 2.37 0.10
N GLY A 244 -15.68 3.60 -0.11
CA GLY A 244 -16.91 4.13 0.47
C GLY A 244 -18.15 3.32 0.09
N TYR A 245 -18.27 2.92 -1.19
CA TYR A 245 -19.37 2.02 -1.60
C TYR A 245 -19.29 0.65 -0.91
N SER A 246 -18.09 0.09 -0.79
CA SER A 246 -17.87 -1.18 -0.08
C SER A 246 -18.24 -1.08 1.40
N ILE A 247 -17.93 0.05 2.05
CA ILE A 247 -18.34 0.35 3.43
C ILE A 247 -19.87 0.44 3.52
N LEU A 248 -20.54 1.13 2.59
CA LEU A 248 -22.00 1.23 2.56
C LEU A 248 -22.67 -0.15 2.44
N LEU A 249 -22.15 -1.02 1.57
CA LEU A 249 -22.60 -2.41 1.47
C LEU A 249 -22.39 -3.16 2.80
N MET A 250 -21.21 -3.05 3.41
CA MET A 250 -20.88 -3.70 4.68
C MET A 250 -21.80 -3.24 5.83
N VAL A 251 -22.06 -1.93 5.96
CA VAL A 251 -22.99 -1.38 6.95
C VAL A 251 -24.40 -1.94 6.72
N THR A 252 -24.86 -1.94 5.47
CA THR A 252 -26.18 -2.47 5.11
C THR A 252 -26.29 -3.96 5.44
N CYS A 253 -25.27 -4.76 5.09
CA CYS A 253 -25.17 -6.17 5.47
C CYS A 253 -25.26 -6.36 6.98
N THR A 254 -24.61 -5.50 7.76
CA THR A 254 -24.59 -5.58 9.22
C THR A 254 -25.98 -5.29 9.80
N VAL A 255 -26.69 -4.30 9.27
CA VAL A 255 -28.08 -4.01 9.65
C VAL A 255 -28.98 -5.24 9.42
N TYR A 256 -28.87 -5.89 8.25
CA TYR A 256 -29.64 -7.10 7.98
C TYR A 256 -29.21 -8.28 8.86
N ALA A 257 -27.92 -8.45 9.12
CA ALA A 257 -27.41 -9.48 10.03
C ALA A 257 -27.99 -9.33 11.44
N ILE A 258 -28.06 -8.10 11.96
CA ILE A 258 -28.70 -7.78 13.25
C ILE A 258 -30.19 -8.13 13.21
N LYS A 259 -30.90 -7.79 12.13
CA LYS A 259 -32.32 -8.15 11.98
C LYS A 259 -32.54 -9.67 11.94
N THR A 260 -31.59 -10.43 11.41
CA THR A 260 -31.66 -11.90 11.33
C THR A 260 -31.17 -12.62 12.60
N ARG A 261 -30.76 -11.91 13.66
CA ARG A 261 -30.25 -12.54 14.89
C ARG A 261 -31.25 -13.41 15.64
N GLY A 262 -32.55 -13.17 15.45
CA GLY A 262 -33.65 -13.90 16.09
C GLY A 262 -34.09 -15.17 15.35
N VAL A 263 -33.37 -15.57 14.29
CA VAL A 263 -33.63 -16.80 13.53
C VAL A 263 -33.32 -18.03 14.41
N PRO A 264 -34.19 -19.05 14.46
CA PRO A 264 -33.99 -20.24 15.29
C PRO A 264 -32.70 -20.99 14.91
N GLU A 265 -32.05 -21.62 15.90
CA GLU A 265 -30.75 -22.30 15.76
C GLU A 265 -30.73 -23.42 14.72
N ASN A 266 -31.91 -23.95 14.37
CA ASN A 266 -32.10 -24.94 13.32
C ASN A 266 -31.56 -24.45 11.96
N PHE A 267 -31.50 -23.13 11.75
CA PHE A 267 -30.77 -22.47 10.66
C PHE A 267 -29.44 -21.92 11.17
N ASN A 268 -28.54 -22.85 11.50
CA ASN A 268 -27.22 -22.62 12.09
C ASN A 268 -26.28 -21.70 11.27
N GLU A 269 -26.68 -21.31 10.07
CA GLU A 269 -25.93 -20.41 9.19
C GLU A 269 -26.04 -18.92 9.58
N ALA A 270 -27.12 -18.49 10.24
CA ALA A 270 -27.35 -17.06 10.54
C ALA A 270 -26.37 -16.49 11.57
N LYS A 271 -26.00 -17.28 12.59
CA LYS A 271 -25.05 -16.88 13.64
C LYS A 271 -23.63 -16.61 13.12
N PRO A 272 -22.98 -17.52 12.38
CA PRO A 272 -21.64 -17.27 11.84
C PRO A 272 -21.63 -16.11 10.84
N ILE A 273 -22.71 -15.90 10.07
CA ILE A 273 -22.84 -14.71 9.22
C ILE A 273 -22.82 -13.45 10.07
N GLY A 274 -23.60 -13.39 11.15
CA GLY A 274 -23.59 -12.24 12.07
C GLY A 274 -22.21 -11.96 12.66
N PHE A 275 -21.52 -13.00 13.14
CA PHE A 275 -20.15 -12.87 13.66
C PHE A 275 -19.17 -12.33 12.61
N THR A 276 -19.26 -12.83 11.37
CA THR A 276 -18.45 -12.34 10.25
C THR A 276 -18.72 -10.86 9.97
N MET A 277 -19.98 -10.44 9.99
CA MET A 277 -20.30 -9.02 9.78
C MET A 277 -19.73 -8.13 10.89
N TYR A 278 -19.89 -8.51 12.17
CA TYR A 278 -19.36 -7.72 13.28
C TYR A 278 -17.83 -7.59 13.27
N THR A 279 -17.13 -8.70 12.98
CA THR A 279 -15.67 -8.68 12.87
C THR A 279 -15.20 -7.81 11.70
N THR A 280 -15.87 -7.87 10.54
CA THR A 280 -15.52 -7.01 9.41
C THR A 280 -15.71 -5.52 9.72
N CYS A 281 -16.77 -5.14 10.45
CA CYS A 281 -16.96 -3.75 10.89
C CYS A 281 -15.80 -3.25 11.76
N ILE A 282 -15.32 -4.07 12.71
CA ILE A 282 -14.19 -3.71 13.57
C ILE A 282 -12.91 -3.51 12.75
N VAL A 283 -12.64 -4.41 11.79
CA VAL A 283 -11.48 -4.29 10.88
C VAL A 283 -11.55 -3.01 10.06
N TRP A 284 -12.72 -2.66 9.51
CA TRP A 284 -12.90 -1.43 8.74
C TRP A 284 -12.76 -0.15 9.58
N LEU A 285 -13.27 -0.15 10.81
CA LEU A 285 -13.09 0.97 11.74
C LEU A 285 -11.62 1.20 12.10
N ALA A 286 -10.82 0.13 12.20
CA ALA A 286 -9.38 0.23 12.41
C ALA A 286 -8.62 0.65 11.13
N PHE A 287 -9.07 0.19 9.95
CA PHE A 287 -8.45 0.48 8.67
C PHE A 287 -8.45 1.98 8.34
N ILE A 288 -9.57 2.69 8.54
CA ILE A 288 -9.72 4.11 8.20
C ILE A 288 -8.60 4.99 8.81
N PRO A 289 -8.40 5.02 10.15
CA PRO A 289 -7.37 5.87 10.75
C PRO A 289 -5.95 5.43 10.39
N ILE A 290 -5.71 4.14 10.14
CA ILE A 290 -4.40 3.64 9.71
C ILE A 290 -4.09 4.10 8.28
N PHE A 291 -5.06 3.99 7.37
CA PHE A 291 -4.91 4.37 5.96
C PHE A 291 -4.61 5.87 5.83
N PHE A 292 -5.42 6.73 6.44
CA PHE A 292 -5.18 8.19 6.38
C PHE A 292 -4.01 8.63 7.29
N GLY A 293 -3.76 7.93 8.39
CA GLY A 293 -2.66 8.23 9.31
C GLY A 293 -1.28 7.93 8.73
N THR A 294 -1.16 6.87 7.91
CA THR A 294 0.09 6.54 7.21
C THR A 294 0.40 7.55 6.11
N ALA A 295 -0.61 8.00 5.35
CA ALA A 295 -0.46 9.06 4.35
C ALA A 295 0.07 10.37 4.97
N GLN A 296 -0.48 10.80 6.11
CA GLN A 296 0.00 12.00 6.82
C GLN A 296 1.36 11.83 7.50
N SER A 297 1.74 10.61 7.89
CA SER A 297 3.02 10.35 8.58
C SER A 297 4.20 10.45 7.63
N ALA A 298 4.03 10.11 6.36
CA ALA A 298 5.00 10.35 5.30
C ALA A 298 5.28 11.86 5.13
N GLU A 299 4.23 12.69 5.05
CA GLU A 299 4.37 14.15 4.90
C GLU A 299 4.99 14.83 6.14
N LYS A 300 4.60 14.41 7.35
CA LYS A 300 5.13 14.98 8.61
C LYS A 300 6.60 14.63 8.83
N GLY A 301 7.05 13.45 8.40
CA GLY A 301 8.45 13.07 8.41
C GLY A 301 9.31 13.97 7.51
N LEU A 302 8.81 14.25 6.30
CA LEU A 302 9.45 15.14 5.33
C LEU A 302 9.56 16.58 5.85
N LYS A 303 8.45 17.15 6.36
CA LYS A 303 8.43 18.53 6.91
C LYS A 303 9.39 18.71 8.09
N LYS A 304 9.45 17.73 9.01
CA LYS A 304 10.43 17.76 10.11
C LYS A 304 11.88 17.70 9.62
N GLY A 305 12.17 16.91 8.59
CA GLY A 305 13.51 16.82 7.98
C GLY A 305 13.98 18.13 7.35
N VAL A 306 13.11 18.79 6.57
CA VAL A 306 13.41 20.09 5.94
C VAL A 306 13.59 21.20 6.99
N GLN A 307 12.76 21.21 8.03
CA GLN A 307 12.81 22.24 9.08
C GLN A 307 14.07 22.11 9.95
N LEU A 308 14.55 20.88 10.24
CA LEU A 308 15.82 20.62 10.92
C LEU A 308 17.04 21.08 10.11
N GLN A 309 17.01 20.93 8.78
CA GLN A 309 18.09 21.43 7.92
C GLN A 309 18.09 22.96 7.79
N GLY A 310 16.90 23.57 7.71
CA GLY A 310 16.76 25.03 7.79
C GLY A 310 17.31 25.58 9.10
N LEU A 311 17.03 24.90 10.23
CA LEU A 311 17.56 25.28 11.53
C LEU A 311 19.09 25.11 11.61
N LYS A 312 19.65 24.00 11.09
CA LYS A 312 21.11 23.79 11.02
C LYS A 312 21.81 24.84 10.15
N LYS A 313 21.25 25.20 8.99
CA LYS A 313 21.78 26.30 8.15
C LYS A 313 21.70 27.65 8.86
N GLY A 314 20.60 27.92 9.59
CA GLY A 314 20.45 29.13 10.40
C GLY A 314 21.47 29.24 11.55
N VAL A 315 21.73 28.13 12.26
CA VAL A 315 22.74 28.05 13.33
C VAL A 315 24.16 28.18 12.77
N GLN A 316 24.47 27.56 11.63
CA GLN A 316 25.76 27.73 10.93
C GLN A 316 25.98 29.18 10.49
N LEU A 317 24.97 29.86 9.93
CA LEU A 317 25.03 31.28 9.55
C LEU A 317 25.19 32.21 10.77
N GLN A 318 24.54 31.91 11.89
CA GLN A 318 24.74 32.66 13.14
C GLN A 318 26.13 32.43 13.75
N GLY A 319 26.66 31.21 13.67
CA GLY A 319 28.04 30.89 14.06
C GLY A 319 29.08 31.62 13.21
N LEU A 320 28.88 31.65 11.88
CA LEU A 320 29.74 32.39 10.96
C LEU A 320 29.68 33.91 11.21
N LYS A 321 28.49 34.48 11.45
CA LYS A 321 28.35 35.90 11.81
C LYS A 321 29.02 36.25 13.15
N LYS A 322 28.97 35.38 14.15
CA LYS A 322 29.70 35.57 15.42
C LYS A 322 31.21 35.43 15.24
N GLY A 323 31.68 34.52 14.40
CA GLY A 323 33.11 34.36 14.07
C GLY A 323 33.67 35.57 13.30
N VAL A 324 32.91 36.12 12.35
CA VAL A 324 33.30 37.33 11.61
C VAL A 324 33.27 38.58 12.51
N GLN A 325 32.32 38.69 13.45
CA GLN A 325 32.31 39.78 14.45
C GLN A 325 33.50 39.70 15.43
N LEU A 326 33.95 38.50 15.81
CA LEU A 326 35.14 38.31 16.65
C LEU A 326 36.46 38.63 15.94
N GLN A 327 36.55 38.45 14.62
CA GLN A 327 37.70 38.87 13.82
C GLN A 327 37.73 40.38 13.51
N GLY A 328 36.58 41.07 13.60
CA GLY A 328 36.50 42.53 13.49
C GLY A 328 36.86 43.31 14.76
N LEU A 329 36.98 42.64 15.91
CA LEU A 329 37.30 43.22 17.23
C LEU A 329 38.77 42.99 17.66
N LYS A 330 39.60 42.43 16.78
CA LYS A 330 41.07 42.43 16.87
C LYS A 330 41.66 43.31 15.78
N LYS A 331 41.53 44.62 15.94
CA LYS A 331 42.38 45.63 15.30
C LYS A 331 42.58 46.77 16.28
#